data_AF-A0A416R4S2-F1
#
_entry.id   AF-A0A416R4S2-F1
#
_cell.length_a   1.000
_cell.length_b   1.000
_cell.length_c   1.000
_cell.angle_alpha   90.00
_cell.angle_beta   90.00
_cell.angle_gamma   90.00
#
_symmetry.space_group_name_H-M   'P 1'
#
loop_
_entity.id
_entity.type
_entity.pdbx_description
1 polymer ?
#
loop_
_entity_poly.entity_id
_entity_poly.type
_entity_poly.pdbx_seq_one_letter_code
_entity_poly.pdbx_strand_id
1 'polypeptide(L)'
;MKPWMEDFIRLCLSKIPDLPYRRRLAGELADHLASLSADLEAGGLTAQQAQALALERMGNPETLSAAYLAQWRQRMNTPRHKLPRLLFLLSFVCYAALMFGLGVLYIANTSNFGTTLPGYWGIVSLLLALVLLSVPMIAGLPRSWDFIRYGCWLYAALQMLPILCWMTLGCPFELSGLMVSDFVGILFHFVLAGWSAVNGYQLDCYKKAFAG
;
A
#
# COMPACT_ATOMS: atom_id res chain seq x y z
N MET A 1 13.58 -23.01 -4.29
CA MET A 1 12.80 -23.29 -5.51
C MET A 1 13.77 -23.72 -6.60
N LYS A 2 13.45 -24.74 -7.40
CA LYS A 2 14.34 -25.23 -8.46
C LYS A 2 14.25 -24.34 -9.71
N PRO A 3 15.34 -24.11 -10.46
CA PRO A 3 15.35 -23.16 -11.59
C PRO A 3 14.32 -23.44 -12.69
N TRP A 4 14.06 -24.72 -12.99
CA TRP A 4 13.14 -25.11 -14.06
C TRP A 4 11.67 -24.76 -13.79
N MET A 5 11.29 -24.52 -12.53
CA MET A 5 9.92 -24.15 -12.15
C MET A 5 9.72 -22.63 -12.08
N GLU A 6 10.82 -21.86 -12.01
CA GLU A 6 10.78 -20.48 -11.55
C GLU A 6 9.96 -19.58 -12.46
N ASP A 7 10.21 -19.65 -13.78
CA ASP A 7 9.51 -18.82 -14.75
C ASP A 7 8.01 -19.16 -14.81
N PHE A 8 7.67 -20.45 -14.75
CA PHE A 8 6.28 -20.90 -14.73
C PHE A 8 5.53 -20.36 -13.51
N ILE A 9 6.09 -20.56 -12.30
CA ILE A 9 5.48 -20.10 -11.05
C ILE A 9 5.38 -18.56 -11.05
N ARG A 10 6.41 -17.87 -11.54
CA ARG A 10 6.40 -16.40 -11.66
C ARG A 10 5.27 -15.91 -12.56
N LEU A 11 5.04 -16.57 -13.70
CA LEU A 11 3.94 -16.24 -14.61
C LEU A 11 2.57 -16.51 -13.96
N CYS A 12 2.37 -17.67 -13.33
CA CYS A 12 1.14 -18.00 -12.60
C CYS A 12 0.79 -16.95 -11.54
N LEU A 13 1.80 -16.44 -10.83
CA LEU A 13 1.60 -15.57 -9.67
C LEU A 13 1.72 -14.07 -9.97
N SER A 14 2.00 -13.71 -11.22
CA SER A 14 2.25 -12.33 -11.67
C SER A 14 1.13 -11.36 -11.26
N LYS A 15 -0.13 -11.80 -11.34
CA LYS A 15 -1.33 -10.99 -11.08
C LYS A 15 -1.76 -10.94 -9.61
N ILE A 16 -1.15 -11.73 -8.72
CA ILE A 16 -1.57 -11.85 -7.31
C ILE A 16 -0.90 -10.78 -6.44
N PRO A 17 -1.59 -9.78 -5.88
CA PRO A 17 -0.95 -8.65 -5.21
C PRO A 17 -0.36 -8.96 -3.83
N ASP A 18 -0.96 -9.90 -3.09
CA ASP A 18 -0.62 -10.16 -1.70
C ASP A 18 0.67 -10.98 -1.60
N LEU A 19 1.74 -10.39 -1.06
CA LEU A 19 3.06 -11.04 -0.96
C LEU A 19 3.05 -12.30 -0.08
N PRO A 20 2.41 -12.32 1.11
CA PRO A 20 2.32 -13.55 1.91
C PRO A 20 1.60 -14.69 1.19
N TYR A 21 0.43 -14.41 0.61
CA TYR A 21 -0.35 -15.38 -0.16
C TYR A 21 0.40 -15.85 -1.41
N ARG A 22 1.08 -14.93 -2.10
CA ARG A 22 1.94 -15.24 -3.25
C ARG A 22 3.08 -16.19 -2.86
N ARG A 23 3.77 -15.95 -1.74
CA ARG A 23 4.85 -16.84 -1.26
C ARG A 23 4.32 -18.23 -0.93
N ARG A 24 3.16 -18.29 -0.26
CA ARG A 24 2.51 -19.55 0.06
C ARG A 24 2.16 -20.35 -1.20
N LEU A 25 1.49 -19.71 -2.17
CA LEU A 25 1.15 -20.34 -3.44
C LEU A 25 2.37 -20.77 -4.25
N ALA A 26 3.46 -19.99 -4.21
CA ALA A 26 4.71 -20.37 -4.85
C ALA A 26 5.28 -21.66 -4.26
N GLY A 27 5.19 -21.83 -2.93
CA GLY A 27 5.54 -23.08 -2.25
C GLY A 27 4.65 -24.23 -2.69
N GLU A 28 3.32 -24.06 -2.61
CA GLU A 28 2.35 -25.10 -3.00
C GLU A 28 2.53 -25.55 -4.46
N LEU A 29 2.76 -24.61 -5.39
CA LEU A 29 3.04 -24.93 -6.79
C LEU A 29 4.38 -25.63 -6.99
N ALA A 30 5.44 -25.19 -6.29
CA ALA A 30 6.75 -25.82 -6.37
C ALA A 30 6.72 -27.26 -5.83
N ASP A 31 6.01 -27.49 -4.73
CA ASP A 31 5.85 -28.81 -4.12
C ASP A 31 5.04 -29.74 -5.04
N HIS A 32 3.97 -29.23 -5.66
CA HIS A 32 3.18 -30.02 -6.60
C HIS A 32 3.96 -30.38 -7.87
N LEU A 33 4.69 -29.42 -8.45
CA LEU A 33 5.57 -29.67 -9.60
C LEU A 33 6.70 -30.65 -9.25
N ALA A 34 7.28 -30.55 -8.06
CA ALA A 34 8.30 -31.49 -7.58
C ALA A 34 7.74 -32.91 -7.50
N SER A 35 6.56 -33.07 -6.87
CA SER A 35 5.87 -34.36 -6.77
C SER A 35 5.57 -34.94 -8.15
N LEU A 36 4.99 -34.14 -9.04
CA LEU A 36 4.64 -34.58 -10.39
C LEU A 36 5.87 -35.02 -11.19
N SER A 37 6.97 -34.28 -11.09
CA SER A 37 8.23 -34.68 -11.74
C SER A 37 8.79 -35.99 -11.17
N ALA A 38 8.72 -36.18 -9.84
CA ALA A 38 9.20 -37.40 -9.20
C ALA A 38 8.37 -38.64 -9.58
N ASP A 39 7.05 -38.49 -9.67
CA ASP A 39 6.14 -39.56 -10.12
C ASP A 39 6.43 -39.96 -11.57
N LEU A 40 6.76 -38.98 -12.42
CA LEU A 40 7.13 -39.20 -13.82
C LEU A 40 8.50 -39.88 -13.97
N GLU A 41 9.48 -39.49 -13.14
CA GLU A 41 10.78 -40.17 -13.07
C GLU A 41 10.63 -41.62 -12.58
N ALA A 42 9.80 -41.86 -11.57
CA ALA A 42 9.47 -43.20 -11.09
C ALA A 42 8.75 -44.05 -12.16
N GLY A 43 8.02 -43.39 -13.07
CA GLY A 43 7.44 -44.00 -14.27
C GLY A 43 8.43 -44.33 -15.38
N GLY A 44 9.73 -44.10 -15.18
CA GLY A 44 10.80 -44.46 -16.11
C GLY A 44 11.26 -43.33 -17.05
N LEU A 45 10.78 -42.09 -16.86
CA LEU A 45 11.28 -40.95 -17.62
C LEU A 45 12.60 -40.42 -17.06
N THR A 46 13.41 -39.82 -17.93
CA THR A 46 14.58 -39.04 -17.48
C THR A 46 14.14 -37.77 -16.77
N ALA A 47 14.97 -37.24 -15.86
CA ALA A 47 14.65 -36.03 -15.10
C ALA A 47 14.24 -34.83 -15.98
N GLN A 48 14.92 -34.63 -17.12
CA GLN A 48 14.60 -33.52 -18.02
C GLN A 48 13.24 -33.71 -18.73
N GLN A 49 12.92 -34.94 -19.16
CA GLN A 49 11.63 -35.26 -19.76
C GLN A 49 10.49 -35.16 -18.75
N ALA A 50 10.71 -35.65 -17.52
CA ALA A 50 9.75 -35.56 -16.44
C ALA A 50 9.44 -34.11 -16.06
N GLN A 51 10.45 -33.24 -16.01
CA GLN A 51 10.28 -31.80 -15.73
C GLN A 51 9.48 -31.09 -16.84
N ALA A 52 9.84 -31.31 -18.11
CA ALA A 52 9.14 -30.72 -19.24
C ALA A 52 7.67 -31.17 -19.29
N LEU A 53 7.42 -32.47 -19.12
CA LEU A 53 6.08 -33.03 -19.10
C LEU A 53 5.28 -32.59 -17.86
N ALA A 54 5.93 -32.38 -16.72
CA ALA A 54 5.27 -31.84 -15.52
C ALA A 54 4.76 -30.41 -15.77
N LEU A 55 5.55 -29.55 -16.42
CA LEU A 55 5.11 -28.21 -16.81
C LEU A 55 3.97 -28.26 -17.84
N GLU A 56 4.07 -29.15 -18.83
CA GLU A 56 3.02 -29.33 -19.84
C GLU A 56 1.70 -29.78 -19.21
N ARG A 57 1.74 -30.73 -18.27
CA ARG A 57 0.56 -31.22 -17.53
C ARG A 57 -0.08 -30.17 -16.64
N MET A 58 0.70 -29.24 -16.09
CA MET A 58 0.15 -28.10 -15.35
C MET A 58 -0.66 -27.16 -16.25
N GLY A 59 -0.38 -27.15 -17.56
CA GLY A 59 -1.12 -26.38 -18.55
C GLY A 59 -0.70 -24.92 -18.62
N ASN A 60 -1.63 -24.06 -19.06
CA ASN A 60 -1.31 -22.66 -19.33
C ASN A 60 -1.19 -21.84 -18.02
N PRO A 61 -0.04 -21.17 -17.77
CA PRO A 61 0.16 -20.37 -16.56
C PRO A 61 -0.78 -19.17 -16.45
N GLU A 62 -1.26 -18.61 -17.56
CA GLU A 62 -2.19 -17.47 -17.55
C GLU A 62 -3.59 -17.88 -17.06
N THR A 63 -4.06 -19.06 -17.47
CA THR A 63 -5.34 -19.62 -17.03
C THR A 63 -5.30 -19.91 -15.53
N LEU A 64 -4.21 -20.52 -15.05
CA LEU A 64 -3.96 -20.72 -13.62
C LEU A 64 -3.92 -19.39 -12.87
N SER A 65 -3.24 -18.38 -13.42
CA SER A 65 -3.18 -17.04 -12.82
C SER A 65 -4.56 -16.41 -12.63
N ALA A 66 -5.42 -16.51 -13.65
CA ALA A 66 -6.79 -16.00 -13.58
C ALA A 66 -7.62 -16.75 -12.52
N ALA A 67 -7.49 -18.08 -12.45
CA ALA A 67 -8.17 -18.90 -11.45
C ALA A 67 -7.74 -18.55 -10.02
N TYR A 68 -6.42 -18.44 -9.76
CA TYR A 68 -5.91 -18.06 -8.45
C TYR A 68 -6.31 -16.63 -8.06
N LEU A 69 -6.34 -15.70 -9.03
CA LEU A 69 -6.81 -14.34 -8.79
C LEU A 69 -8.30 -14.33 -8.40
N ALA A 70 -9.14 -15.09 -9.09
CA ALA A 70 -10.57 -15.20 -8.76
C ALA A 70 -10.78 -15.80 -7.36
N GLN A 71 -10.07 -16.88 -7.02
CA GLN A 71 -10.11 -17.49 -5.70
C GLN A 71 -9.65 -16.53 -4.60
N TRP A 72 -8.56 -15.78 -4.86
CA TRP A 72 -8.09 -14.75 -3.94
C TRP A 72 -9.13 -13.65 -3.73
N ARG A 73 -9.76 -13.14 -4.81
CA ARG A 73 -10.85 -12.15 -4.71
C ARG A 73 -12.00 -12.66 -3.84
N GLN A 74 -12.42 -13.91 -4.02
CA GLN A 74 -13.45 -14.52 -3.19
C GLN A 74 -13.04 -14.57 -1.71
N ARG A 75 -11.78 -14.95 -1.43
CA ARG A 75 -11.22 -14.94 -0.07
C ARG A 75 -11.22 -13.55 0.54
N MET A 76 -10.89 -12.52 -0.22
CA MET A 76 -10.89 -11.12 0.22
C MET A 76 -12.30 -10.58 0.52
N ASN A 77 -13.35 -11.23 0.00
CA ASN A 77 -14.74 -10.89 0.30
C ASN A 77 -15.29 -11.56 1.56
N THR A 78 -14.49 -12.34 2.29
CA THR A 78 -14.91 -12.92 3.59
C THR A 78 -14.92 -11.88 4.72
N PRO A 79 -15.76 -12.03 5.76
CA PRO A 79 -15.88 -11.05 6.85
C PRO A 79 -14.55 -10.68 7.51
N ARG A 80 -13.66 -11.67 7.66
CA ARG A 80 -12.31 -11.51 8.21
C ARG A 80 -11.45 -10.49 7.45
N HIS A 81 -11.67 -10.34 6.14
CA HIS A 81 -10.94 -9.39 5.29
C HIS A 81 -11.73 -8.09 5.02
N LYS A 82 -13.06 -8.11 5.23
CA LYS A 82 -13.91 -6.90 5.17
C LYS A 82 -13.62 -5.92 6.31
N LEU A 83 -13.36 -6.41 7.53
CA LEU A 83 -13.10 -5.53 8.67
C LEU A 83 -11.81 -4.71 8.51
N PRO A 84 -10.63 -5.30 8.20
CA PRO A 84 -9.42 -4.53 7.91
C PRO A 84 -9.61 -3.53 6.76
N ARG A 85 -10.42 -3.89 5.76
CA ARG A 85 -10.76 -3.01 4.63
C ARG A 85 -11.59 -1.80 5.06
N LEU A 86 -12.57 -2.00 5.94
CA LEU A 86 -13.36 -0.91 6.50
C LEU A 86 -12.51 -0.02 7.42
N LEU A 87 -11.67 -0.62 8.27
CA LEU A 87 -10.75 0.12 9.13
C LEU A 87 -9.73 0.92 8.31
N PHE A 88 -9.24 0.36 7.20
CA PHE A 88 -8.37 1.06 6.26
C PHE A 88 -9.07 2.28 5.67
N LEU A 89 -10.27 2.12 5.10
CA LEU A 89 -11.04 3.25 4.56
C LEU A 89 -11.38 4.30 5.64
N LEU A 90 -11.74 3.84 6.85
CA LEU A 90 -12.00 4.73 7.98
C LEU A 90 -10.74 5.53 8.36
N SER A 91 -9.56 4.90 8.34
CA SER A 91 -8.30 5.59 8.64
C SER A 91 -8.04 6.74 7.65
N PHE A 92 -8.40 6.58 6.37
CA PHE A 92 -8.32 7.66 5.37
C PHE A 92 -9.24 8.83 5.69
N VAL A 93 -10.47 8.54 6.12
CA VAL A 93 -11.44 9.59 6.51
C VAL A 93 -10.97 10.30 7.77
N CYS A 94 -10.54 9.57 8.79
CA CYS A 94 -10.00 10.15 10.03
C CYS A 94 -8.76 10.99 9.74
N TYR A 95 -7.87 10.51 8.88
CA TYR A 95 -6.67 11.25 8.48
C TYR A 95 -7.02 12.52 7.71
N ALA A 96 -7.94 12.45 6.73
CA ALA A 96 -8.40 13.63 6.01
C ALA A 96 -9.05 14.66 6.96
N ALA A 97 -9.84 14.23 7.93
CA ALA A 97 -10.44 15.11 8.94
C ALA A 97 -9.38 15.77 9.84
N LEU A 98 -8.39 15.00 10.30
CA LEU A 98 -7.25 15.52 11.07
C LEU A 98 -6.49 16.57 10.25
N MET A 99 -6.16 16.24 9.00
CA MET A 99 -5.46 17.12 8.06
C MET A 99 -6.23 18.41 7.78
N PHE A 100 -7.55 18.31 7.65
CA PHE A 100 -8.41 19.47 7.50
C PHE A 100 -8.38 20.38 8.74
N GLY A 101 -8.57 19.79 9.92
CA GLY A 101 -8.55 20.51 11.19
C GLY A 101 -7.22 21.23 11.44
N LEU A 102 -6.11 20.51 11.29
CA LEU A 102 -4.76 21.10 11.36
C LEU A 102 -4.59 22.20 10.32
N GLY A 103 -5.03 21.97 9.09
CA GLY A 103 -4.98 22.93 8.00
C GLY A 103 -5.61 24.28 8.35
N VAL A 104 -6.84 24.24 8.85
CA VAL A 104 -7.57 25.43 9.32
C VAL A 104 -6.84 26.09 10.48
N LEU A 105 -6.39 25.32 11.48
CA LEU A 105 -5.72 25.86 12.65
C LEU A 105 -4.39 26.54 12.30
N TYR A 106 -3.58 25.95 11.42
CA TYR A 106 -2.35 26.56 10.93
C TYR A 106 -2.60 27.89 10.23
N ILE A 107 -3.63 27.96 9.37
CA ILE A 107 -3.99 29.19 8.66
C ILE A 107 -4.53 30.24 9.63
N ALA A 108 -5.46 29.88 10.50
CA ALA A 108 -6.08 30.80 11.45
C ALA A 108 -5.05 31.39 12.43
N ASN A 109 -4.03 30.62 12.79
CA ASN A 109 -2.98 31.06 13.70
C ASN A 109 -1.83 31.79 13.00
N THR A 110 -1.82 31.93 11.67
CA THR A 110 -0.76 32.66 10.91
C THR A 110 -0.52 34.07 11.41
N SER A 111 -1.58 34.77 11.85
CA SER A 111 -1.51 36.11 12.42
C SER A 111 -0.78 36.15 13.77
N ASN A 112 -0.84 35.08 14.56
CA ASN A 112 -0.19 34.98 15.86
C ASN A 112 1.32 34.71 15.75
N PHE A 113 1.80 34.26 14.60
CA PHE A 113 3.18 33.83 14.41
C PHE A 113 4.16 34.89 13.92
N GLY A 114 3.66 36.08 13.53
CA GLY A 114 4.50 37.16 12.97
C GLY A 114 5.32 36.78 11.72
N THR A 115 5.11 35.57 11.17
CA THR A 115 5.85 34.97 10.06
C THR A 115 4.90 34.15 9.18
N THR A 116 5.15 34.10 7.88
CA THR A 116 4.27 33.43 6.89
C THR A 116 4.47 31.92 6.79
N LEU A 117 5.56 31.39 7.36
CA LEU A 117 5.98 29.98 7.26
C LEU A 117 4.96 28.97 7.81
N PRO A 118 4.24 29.20 8.93
CA PRO A 118 3.25 28.25 9.45
C PRO A 118 2.00 28.12 8.56
N GLY A 119 1.66 29.14 7.77
CA GLY A 119 0.45 29.16 6.94
C GLY A 119 0.52 28.26 5.71
N TYR A 120 1.70 28.15 5.11
CA TYR A 120 1.93 27.27 3.96
C TYR A 120 1.60 25.81 4.30
N TRP A 121 1.96 25.35 5.50
CA TRP A 121 1.64 23.99 5.96
C TRP A 121 0.15 23.77 6.11
N GLY A 122 -0.58 24.79 6.54
CA GLY A 122 -2.02 24.74 6.60
C GLY A 122 -2.66 24.54 5.22
N ILE A 123 -2.17 25.26 4.21
CA ILE A 123 -2.61 25.13 2.81
C ILE A 123 -2.31 23.73 2.27
N VAL A 124 -1.08 23.23 2.44
CA VAL A 124 -0.70 21.88 1.99
C VAL A 124 -1.57 20.80 2.65
N SER A 125 -1.88 20.98 3.95
CA SER A 125 -2.72 20.06 4.71
C SER A 125 -4.16 20.03 4.23
N LEU A 126 -4.74 21.20 3.93
CA LEU A 126 -6.08 21.32 3.35
C LEU A 126 -6.15 20.71 1.95
N LEU A 127 -5.15 20.96 1.11
CA LEU A 127 -5.10 20.39 -0.24
C LEU A 127 -5.05 18.87 -0.19
N LEU A 128 -4.26 18.27 0.71
CA LEU A 128 -4.26 16.82 0.87
C LEU A 128 -5.62 16.31 1.35
N ALA A 129 -6.22 16.93 2.37
CA ALA A 129 -7.54 16.53 2.87
C ALA A 129 -8.59 16.56 1.75
N LEU A 130 -8.56 17.61 0.91
CA LEU A 130 -9.42 17.71 -0.25
C LEU A 130 -9.15 16.59 -1.25
N VAL A 131 -7.89 16.28 -1.55
CA VAL A 131 -7.53 15.17 -2.46
C VAL A 131 -8.03 13.83 -1.93
N LEU A 132 -7.87 13.55 -0.64
CA LEU A 132 -8.31 12.30 -0.03
C LEU A 132 -9.82 12.11 -0.03
N LEU A 133 -10.60 13.20 -0.01
CA LEU A 133 -12.08 13.15 0.03
C LEU A 133 -12.72 13.31 -1.36
N SER A 134 -12.30 14.32 -2.12
CA SER A 134 -12.96 14.71 -3.38
C SER A 134 -12.63 13.78 -4.55
N VAL A 135 -11.40 13.26 -4.62
CA VAL A 135 -10.96 12.41 -5.75
C VAL A 135 -11.70 11.08 -5.76
N PRO A 136 -11.91 10.37 -4.64
CA PRO A 136 -12.82 9.22 -4.61
C PRO A 136 -14.25 9.55 -5.04
N MET A 137 -14.77 10.72 -4.67
CA MET A 137 -16.14 11.13 -4.98
C MET A 137 -16.33 11.45 -6.47
N ILE A 138 -15.35 12.10 -7.11
CA ILE A 138 -15.44 12.57 -8.51
C ILE A 138 -15.05 11.45 -9.49
N ALA A 139 -13.94 10.74 -9.23
CA ALA A 139 -13.40 9.76 -10.17
C ALA A 139 -13.92 8.33 -9.91
N GLY A 140 -14.61 8.11 -8.79
CA GLY A 140 -14.90 6.79 -8.23
C GLY A 140 -13.64 6.16 -7.60
N LEU A 141 -13.84 5.26 -6.63
CA LEU A 141 -12.72 4.58 -5.95
C LEU A 141 -11.71 3.95 -6.95
N PRO A 142 -12.10 3.15 -7.97
CA PRO A 142 -11.15 2.43 -8.82
C PRO A 142 -10.16 3.31 -9.59
N ARG A 143 -10.56 4.54 -9.97
CA ARG A 143 -9.71 5.47 -10.73
C ARG A 143 -8.95 6.45 -9.83
N SER A 144 -9.38 6.61 -8.57
CA SER A 144 -8.76 7.54 -7.62
C SER A 144 -7.58 6.94 -6.85
N TRP A 145 -7.42 5.61 -6.81
CA TRP A 145 -6.33 4.95 -6.06
C TRP A 145 -4.93 5.46 -6.40
N ASP A 146 -4.60 5.63 -7.69
CA ASP A 146 -3.27 6.10 -8.08
C ASP A 146 -3.01 7.52 -7.60
N PHE A 147 -4.03 8.38 -7.73
CA PHE A 147 -3.94 9.77 -7.32
C PHE A 147 -3.81 9.91 -5.80
N ILE A 148 -4.63 9.15 -5.04
CA ILE A 148 -4.54 9.09 -3.57
C ILE A 148 -3.17 8.57 -3.14
N ARG A 149 -2.64 7.54 -3.80
CA ARG A 149 -1.32 6.98 -3.52
C ARG A 149 -0.22 8.02 -3.71
N TYR A 150 -0.17 8.66 -4.87
CA TYR A 150 0.83 9.68 -5.15
C TYR A 150 0.68 10.88 -4.21
N GLY A 151 -0.56 11.27 -3.87
CA GLY A 151 -0.82 12.29 -2.85
C GLY A 151 -0.25 11.93 -1.49
N CYS A 152 -0.43 10.68 -1.04
CA CYS A 152 0.15 10.19 0.22
C CYS A 152 1.68 10.21 0.20
N TRP A 153 2.31 9.76 -0.88
CA TRP A 153 3.77 9.77 -0.98
C TRP A 153 4.36 11.17 -1.09
N LEU A 154 3.73 12.04 -1.89
CA LEU A 154 4.12 13.44 -1.97
C LEU A 154 4.02 14.09 -0.59
N TYR A 155 2.95 13.84 0.15
CA TYR A 155 2.81 14.39 1.48
C TYR A 155 3.85 13.82 2.44
N ALA A 156 4.14 12.51 2.42
CA ALA A 156 5.20 11.92 3.24
C ALA A 156 6.56 12.59 2.96
N ALA A 157 6.87 12.89 1.70
CA ALA A 157 8.08 13.61 1.33
C ALA A 157 8.04 15.07 1.85
N LEU A 158 6.90 15.75 1.71
CA LEU A 158 6.70 17.11 2.21
C LEU A 158 6.80 17.19 3.73
N GLN A 159 6.54 16.11 4.48
CA GLN A 159 6.73 16.07 5.94
C GLN A 159 8.22 16.09 6.36
N MET A 160 9.14 15.72 5.47
CA MET A 160 10.58 15.68 5.80
C MET A 160 11.19 17.08 5.90
N LEU A 161 10.76 18.02 5.06
CA LEU A 161 11.20 19.42 5.11
C LEU A 161 10.98 20.06 6.49
N PRO A 162 9.77 20.00 7.07
CA PRO A 162 9.51 20.45 8.42
C PRO A 162 10.42 19.77 9.45
N ILE A 163 10.57 18.43 9.41
CA ILE A 163 11.43 17.68 10.33
C ILE A 163 12.87 18.21 10.27
N LEU A 164 13.41 18.43 9.06
CA LEU A 164 14.76 18.96 8.85
C LEU A 164 14.90 20.41 9.32
N CYS A 165 13.92 21.27 9.04
CA CYS A 165 13.90 22.65 9.53
C CYS A 165 13.80 22.69 11.07
N TRP A 166 13.05 21.77 11.71
CA TRP A 166 12.91 21.73 13.17
C TRP A 166 14.13 21.18 13.87
N MET A 167 14.76 20.13 13.33
CA MET A 167 16.02 19.61 13.86
C MET A 167 17.15 20.64 13.80
N THR A 168 17.12 21.57 12.83
CA THR A 168 18.17 22.58 12.66
C THR A 168 17.93 23.85 13.48
N LEU A 169 16.67 24.20 13.78
CA LEU A 169 16.32 25.47 14.46
C LEU A 169 16.15 25.37 15.98
N GLY A 170 15.88 24.18 16.55
CA GLY A 170 15.93 23.93 18.01
C GLY A 170 15.05 24.83 18.89
N CYS A 171 13.89 25.28 18.38
CA CYS A 171 12.97 26.17 19.07
C CYS A 171 11.62 25.48 19.38
N PRO A 172 11.03 25.71 20.57
CA PRO A 172 9.71 25.22 20.94
C PRO A 172 8.64 25.64 19.94
N PHE A 173 7.71 24.71 19.68
CA PHE A 173 6.75 24.80 18.59
C PHE A 173 5.36 25.19 19.10
N GLU A 174 4.55 25.96 18.36
CA GLU A 174 3.12 26.11 18.66
C GLU A 174 2.28 25.28 17.67
N LEU A 175 1.71 24.17 18.14
CA LEU A 175 0.71 23.41 17.40
C LEU A 175 -0.63 24.10 17.64
N SER A 176 -1.15 24.85 16.65
CA SER A 176 -2.53 25.35 16.70
C SER A 176 -2.89 26.17 17.95
N GLY A 177 -1.96 26.97 18.47
CA GLY A 177 -2.15 27.75 19.71
C GLY A 177 -1.70 27.06 21.01
N LEU A 178 -1.06 25.89 20.92
CA LEU A 178 -0.43 25.20 22.04
C LEU A 178 1.07 25.06 21.82
N MET A 179 1.86 25.61 22.74
CA MET A 179 3.30 25.36 22.79
C MET A 179 3.55 23.87 23.10
N VAL A 180 4.25 23.18 22.20
CA VAL A 180 4.68 21.79 22.28
C VAL A 180 6.20 21.74 22.12
N SER A 181 6.84 20.86 22.87
CA SER A 181 8.30 20.68 22.76
C SER A 181 8.70 20.20 21.36
N ASP A 182 9.91 20.55 20.92
CA ASP A 182 10.51 20.17 19.64
C ASP A 182 10.40 18.67 19.37
N PHE A 183 10.64 17.85 20.38
CA PHE A 183 10.53 16.39 20.31
C PHE A 183 9.12 15.93 19.91
N VAL A 184 8.09 16.53 20.50
CA VAL A 184 6.69 16.18 20.22
C VAL A 184 6.30 16.63 18.82
N GLY A 185 6.74 17.81 18.37
CA GLY A 185 6.55 18.27 17.00
C GLY A 185 7.20 17.32 15.99
N ILE A 186 8.48 16.99 16.18
CA ILE A 186 9.20 16.03 15.33
C ILE A 186 8.49 14.67 15.28
N LEU A 187 8.13 14.13 16.45
CA LEU A 187 7.42 12.85 16.54
C LEU A 187 6.09 12.89 15.78
N PHE A 188 5.32 13.96 15.92
CA PHE A 188 4.04 14.14 15.24
C PHE A 188 4.19 14.07 13.72
N HIS A 189 5.16 14.80 13.16
CA HIS A 189 5.42 14.80 11.73
C HIS A 189 5.97 13.46 11.22
N PHE A 190 6.77 12.74 12.02
CA PHE A 190 7.16 11.37 11.70
C PHE A 190 5.97 10.41 11.66
N VAL A 191 5.01 10.55 12.58
CA VAL A 191 3.80 9.72 12.58
C VAL A 191 2.96 10.00 11.33
N LEU A 192 2.77 11.27 10.96
CA LEU A 192 2.06 11.65 9.73
C LEU A 192 2.77 11.13 8.47
N ALA A 193 4.09 11.28 8.40
CA ALA A 193 4.91 10.79 7.29
C ALA A 193 4.84 9.26 7.17
N GLY A 194 5.01 8.56 8.30
CA GLY A 194 4.95 7.10 8.37
C GLY A 194 3.58 6.57 7.97
N TRP A 195 2.50 7.16 8.49
CA TRP A 195 1.14 6.81 8.09
C TRP A 195 0.96 6.98 6.58
N SER A 196 1.40 8.11 6.02
CA SER A 196 1.23 8.42 4.60
C SER A 196 2.03 7.46 3.69
N ALA A 197 3.27 7.13 4.07
CA ALA A 197 4.11 6.20 3.33
C ALA A 197 3.55 4.77 3.33
N VAL A 198 3.16 4.26 4.52
CA VAL A 198 2.61 2.91 4.68
C VAL A 198 1.29 2.77 3.93
N ASN A 199 0.38 3.74 4.06
CA ASN A 199 -0.91 3.66 3.40
C ASN A 199 -0.82 3.84 1.89
N GLY A 200 0.12 4.66 1.38
CA GLY A 200 0.42 4.72 -0.04
C GLY A 200 0.87 3.37 -0.62
N TYR A 201 1.65 2.59 0.14
CA TYR A 201 2.03 1.23 -0.25
C TYR A 201 0.82 0.27 -0.24
N GLN A 202 0.03 0.28 0.84
CA GLN A 202 -1.14 -0.60 0.98
C GLN A 202 -2.22 -0.34 -0.08
N LEU A 203 -2.33 0.88 -0.60
CA LEU A 203 -3.26 1.26 -1.66
C LEU A 203 -3.09 0.42 -2.94
N ASP A 204 -1.86 0.01 -3.31
CA ASP A 204 -1.64 -0.82 -4.51
C ASP A 204 -2.19 -2.25 -4.34
N CYS A 205 -2.07 -2.80 -3.13
CA CYS A 205 -2.65 -4.10 -2.77
C CYS A 205 -4.17 -4.05 -2.83
N TYR A 206 -4.78 -2.99 -2.29
CA TYR A 206 -6.24 -2.80 -2.33
C TYR A 206 -6.75 -2.50 -3.74
N LYS A 207 -6.08 -1.66 -4.53
CA LYS A 207 -6.46 -1.37 -5.93
C LYS A 207 -6.68 -2.64 -6.74
N LYS A 208 -5.76 -3.61 -6.65
CA LYS A 208 -5.86 -4.91 -7.34
C LYS A 208 -6.97 -5.81 -6.79
N ALA A 209 -7.38 -5.62 -5.53
CA ALA A 209 -8.57 -6.26 -4.95
C ALA A 209 -9.89 -5.65 -5.48
N PHE A 210 -9.89 -4.35 -5.77
CA PHE A 210 -11.08 -3.57 -6.17
C PHE A 210 -11.26 -3.41 -7.67
N ALA A 211 -10.23 -3.64 -8.49
CA ALA A 211 -10.34 -3.67 -9.94
C ALA A 211 -11.07 -4.95 -10.37
N GLY A 212 -12.40 -4.92 -10.29
CA GLY A 212 -13.31 -5.94 -10.84
C GLY A 212 -13.06 -6.12 -12.32
#